data_AF-A0A2V7YDR4-F1
#
_entry.id   AF-A0A2V7YDR4-F1
#
_cell.length_a   1.000
_cell.length_b   1.000
_cell.length_c   1.000
_cell.angle_alpha   90.00
_cell.angle_beta   90.00
_cell.angle_gamma   90.00
#
_symmetry.space_group_name_H-M   'P 1'
#
loop_
_entity.id
_entity.type
_entity.pdbx_description
1 polymer ?
#
loop_
_entity_poly.entity_id
_entity_poly.type
_entity_poly.pdbx_seq_one_letter_code
_entity_poly.pdbx_strand_id
1 'polypeptide(L)'
;MEFSLAWLAGYVDLPADPHELARRLTAAGLAVEGVSSPAGNTEDTVLDVDVTTNRPDCMNHFGLAREISVILGHPLKRPDACPEEGPEPVGDALRVAIEDCEGCPRFAARVVRGVKVGPSPDWLRARLESIGLRSINNVV
;
A
#
# COMPACT_ATOMS: atom_id res chain seq x y z
N MET A 1 5.54 -6.25 10.04
CA MET A 1 4.46 -5.68 9.19
C MET A 1 4.18 -6.66 8.07
N GLU A 2 2.91 -6.87 7.75
CA GLU A 2 2.50 -7.89 6.78
C GLU A 2 2.44 -7.36 5.34
N PHE A 3 3.10 -8.08 4.42
CA PHE A 3 3.15 -7.75 3.00
C PHE A 3 2.76 -8.94 2.12
N SER A 4 1.59 -8.85 1.49
CA SER A 4 1.13 -9.77 0.43
C SER A 4 2.01 -9.70 -0.82
N LEU A 5 2.52 -10.86 -1.25
CA LEU A 5 3.28 -10.99 -2.49
C LEU A 5 2.40 -10.77 -3.72
N ALA A 6 1.14 -11.23 -3.70
CA ALA A 6 0.19 -10.95 -4.80
C ALA A 6 -0.04 -9.44 -4.99
N TRP A 7 -0.04 -8.66 -3.90
CA TRP A 7 -0.12 -7.20 -4.00
C TRP A 7 1.21 -6.60 -4.51
N LEU A 8 2.35 -7.01 -3.95
CA LEU A 8 3.66 -6.53 -4.39
C LEU A 8 3.92 -6.80 -5.89
N ALA A 9 3.45 -7.94 -6.40
CA ALA A 9 3.54 -8.31 -7.82
C ALA A 9 2.84 -7.31 -8.76
N GLY A 10 1.88 -6.51 -8.25
CA GLY A 10 1.29 -5.41 -8.99
C GLY A 10 2.24 -4.23 -9.24
N TYR A 11 3.30 -4.11 -8.43
CA TYR A 11 4.26 -3.02 -8.50
C TYR A 11 5.62 -3.45 -9.06
N VAL A 12 6.06 -4.70 -8.84
CA VAL A 12 7.38 -5.16 -9.27
C VAL A 12 7.36 -6.66 -9.54
N ASP A 13 8.13 -7.12 -10.51
CA ASP A 13 8.23 -8.55 -10.81
C ASP A 13 9.04 -9.25 -9.70
N LEU A 14 8.48 -10.35 -9.17
CA LEU A 14 9.01 -11.06 -8.00
C LEU A 14 9.65 -12.41 -8.41
N PRO A 15 10.62 -12.93 -7.64
CA PRO A 15 11.10 -14.29 -7.83
C PRO A 15 9.99 -15.30 -7.52
N ALA A 16 10.06 -16.48 -8.15
CA ALA A 16 9.09 -17.56 -7.92
C ALA A 16 9.16 -18.15 -6.50
N ASP A 17 10.33 -18.09 -5.85
CA ASP A 17 10.52 -18.56 -4.48
C ASP A 17 10.43 -17.38 -3.48
N PRO A 18 9.40 -17.35 -2.60
CA PRO A 18 9.28 -16.36 -1.54
C PRO A 18 10.48 -16.33 -0.57
N HIS A 19 11.11 -17.47 -0.32
CA HIS A 19 12.23 -17.56 0.62
C HIS A 19 13.52 -16.94 0.07
N GLU A 20 13.69 -16.92 -1.26
CA GLU A 20 14.75 -16.16 -1.91
C GLU A 20 14.54 -14.66 -1.70
N LEU A 21 13.32 -14.16 -1.90
CA LEU A 21 13.00 -12.75 -1.66
C LEU A 21 13.23 -12.38 -0.19
N ALA A 22 12.78 -13.21 0.75
CA ALA A 22 12.97 -13.00 2.17
C ALA A 22 14.45 -12.90 2.55
N ARG A 23 15.30 -13.81 2.04
CA ARG A 23 16.76 -13.76 2.28
C ARG A 23 17.39 -12.49 1.74
N ARG A 24 17.00 -12.04 0.55
CA ARG A 24 17.54 -10.81 -0.06
C ARG A 24 17.12 -9.55 0.69
N LEU A 25 15.85 -9.47 1.13
CA LEU A 25 15.36 -8.38 1.96
C LEU A 25 16.12 -8.31 3.29
N THR A 26 16.28 -9.45 3.98
CA THR A 26 17.05 -9.53 5.22
C THR A 26 18.50 -9.11 5.00
N ALA A 27 19.15 -9.55 3.90
CA ALA A 27 20.51 -9.13 3.56
C ALA A 27 20.62 -7.62 3.25
N ALA A 28 19.53 -7.00 2.80
CA ALA A 28 19.44 -5.55 2.57
C ALA A 28 19.07 -4.73 3.82
N GLY A 29 18.89 -5.39 4.98
CA GLY A 29 18.56 -4.74 6.25
C GLY A 29 17.07 -4.60 6.55
N LEU A 30 16.20 -5.29 5.79
CA LEU A 30 14.78 -5.42 6.09
C LEU A 30 14.51 -6.84 6.59
N ALA A 31 14.54 -7.03 7.91
CA ALA A 31 14.44 -8.35 8.51
C ALA A 31 13.07 -8.98 8.23
N VAL A 32 13.06 -10.11 7.53
CA VAL A 32 11.85 -10.92 7.34
C VAL A 32 11.76 -11.95 8.46
N GLU A 33 10.80 -11.77 9.35
CA GLU A 33 10.57 -12.62 10.52
C GLU A 33 9.73 -13.86 10.18
N GLY A 34 8.89 -13.76 9.15
CA GLY A 34 7.96 -14.83 8.79
C GLY A 34 7.60 -14.85 7.32
N VAL A 35 7.29 -16.06 6.84
CA VAL A 35 6.66 -16.32 5.55
C VAL A 35 5.48 -17.24 5.81
N SER A 36 4.27 -16.79 5.50
CA SER A 36 3.03 -17.51 5.78
C SER A 36 2.03 -17.33 4.65
N SER A 37 0.93 -18.10 4.69
CA SER A 37 -0.24 -17.85 3.84
C SER A 37 -1.33 -17.15 4.67
N PRO A 38 -2.04 -16.16 4.09
CA PRO A 38 -3.11 -15.48 4.80
C PRO A 38 -4.30 -16.40 5.08
N ALA A 39 -5.03 -16.10 6.14
CA ALA A 39 -6.22 -16.87 6.52
C ALA A 39 -7.30 -16.75 5.43
N GLY A 40 -7.72 -17.87 4.86
CA GLY A 40 -8.78 -17.94 3.84
C GLY A 40 -8.30 -17.76 2.39
N ASN A 41 -7.01 -17.50 2.15
CA ASN A 41 -6.44 -17.49 0.80
C ASN A 41 -5.05 -18.16 0.78
N THR A 42 -5.03 -19.45 0.44
CA THR A 42 -3.79 -20.25 0.40
C THR A 42 -2.92 -20.00 -0.83
N GLU A 43 -3.43 -19.27 -1.83
CA GLU A 43 -2.71 -18.97 -3.07
C GLU A 43 -1.79 -17.74 -2.93
N ASP A 44 -1.99 -16.94 -1.89
CA ASP A 44 -1.13 -15.79 -1.59
C ASP A 44 -0.08 -16.16 -0.52
N THR A 45 1.01 -15.41 -0.53
CA THR A 45 2.07 -15.50 0.47
C THR A 45 2.26 -14.13 1.10
N VAL A 46 2.40 -14.09 2.41
CA VAL A 46 2.60 -12.89 3.20
C VAL A 46 3.98 -12.95 3.84
N LEU A 47 4.75 -11.87 3.68
CA LEU A 47 5.98 -11.65 4.40
C LEU A 47 5.68 -10.83 5.65
N ASP A 48 6.13 -11.29 6.81
CA ASP A 48 6.21 -10.45 7.99
C ASP A 48 7.60 -9.81 8.03
N VAL A 49 7.64 -8.49 7.80
CA VAL A 49 8.88 -7.71 7.72
C VAL A 49 8.93 -6.74 8.90
N ASP A 50 9.96 -6.85 9.73
CA ASP A 50 10.26 -5.85 10.74
C ASP A 50 10.92 -4.64 10.07
N VAL A 51 10.13 -3.58 9.90
CA VAL A 51 10.60 -2.32 9.32
C VAL A 51 10.85 -1.34 10.45
N THR A 52 12.12 -1.01 10.62
CA THR A 52 12.59 -0.08 11.63
C THR A 52 12.10 1.36 11.38
N THR A 53 11.99 2.15 12.45
CA THR A 53 11.42 3.52 12.41
C THR A 53 12.20 4.52 11.56
N ASN A 54 13.46 4.23 11.23
CA ASN A 54 14.29 5.01 10.31
C ASN A 54 14.02 4.71 8.82
N ARG A 55 13.18 3.71 8.49
CA ARG A 55 12.77 3.35 7.11
C ARG A 55 11.24 3.52 6.91
N PRO A 56 10.66 4.70 7.19
CA PRO A 56 9.23 4.93 6.98
C PRO A 56 8.82 4.76 5.50
N ASP A 57 9.80 4.89 4.60
CA ASP A 57 9.62 4.68 3.18
C ASP A 57 9.27 3.24 2.82
N CYS A 58 9.59 2.25 3.67
CA CYS A 58 9.22 0.84 3.50
C CYS A 58 7.96 0.45 4.30
N MET A 59 7.27 1.38 4.96
CA MET A 59 6.06 1.10 5.77
C MET A 59 4.76 0.97 4.96
N ASN A 60 4.87 0.63 3.67
CA ASN A 60 3.74 0.40 2.77
C ASN A 60 4.19 -0.45 1.58
N HIS A 61 3.26 -1.15 0.91
CA HIS A 61 3.59 -2.09 -0.18
C HIS A 61 4.33 -1.44 -1.34
N PHE A 62 4.00 -0.20 -1.71
CA PHE A 62 4.70 0.49 -2.81
C PHE A 62 6.14 0.82 -2.43
N GLY A 63 6.35 1.26 -1.20
CA GLY A 63 7.64 1.51 -0.59
C GLY A 63 8.55 0.28 -0.55
N LEU A 64 8.02 -0.84 -0.07
CA LEU A 64 8.73 -2.12 -0.08
C LEU A 64 8.99 -2.60 -1.52
N ALA A 65 8.02 -2.48 -2.42
CA ALA A 65 8.19 -2.83 -3.83
C ALA A 65 9.32 -2.02 -4.50
N ARG A 66 9.48 -0.74 -4.12
CA ARG A 66 10.59 0.10 -4.58
C ARG A 66 11.94 -0.39 -4.08
N GLU A 67 12.03 -0.88 -2.84
CA GLU A 67 13.26 -1.52 -2.37
C GLU A 67 13.55 -2.81 -3.16
N ILE A 68 12.54 -3.66 -3.31
CA ILE A 68 12.63 -4.93 -4.05
C ILE A 68 13.08 -4.67 -5.50
N SER A 69 12.56 -3.62 -6.14
CA SER A 69 12.92 -3.28 -7.52
C SER A 69 14.42 -3.01 -7.64
N VAL A 70 15.02 -2.34 -6.65
CA VAL A 70 16.46 -2.08 -6.61
C VAL A 70 17.25 -3.37 -6.34
N ILE A 71 16.82 -4.17 -5.37
CA ILE A 71 17.47 -5.44 -4.99
C ILE A 71 17.49 -6.45 -6.16
N LEU A 72 16.42 -6.50 -6.94
CA LEU A 72 16.28 -7.43 -8.06
C LEU A 72 16.74 -6.83 -9.40
N GLY A 73 16.92 -5.51 -9.49
CA GLY A 73 17.19 -4.83 -10.76
C GLY A 73 15.99 -4.85 -11.72
N HIS A 74 14.77 -4.92 -11.21
CA HIS A 74 13.54 -4.97 -11.99
C HIS A 74 12.88 -3.58 -12.07
N PRO A 75 12.12 -3.27 -13.14
CA PRO A 75 11.40 -2.00 -13.24
C PRO A 75 10.27 -1.93 -12.21
N LEU A 76 10.11 -0.75 -11.60
CA LEU A 76 9.01 -0.43 -10.69
C LEU A 76 7.82 0.13 -11.48
N LYS A 77 6.65 -0.47 -11.30
CA LYS A 77 5.36 -0.04 -11.85
C LYS A 77 4.69 0.90 -10.85
N ARG A 78 4.62 2.19 -11.19
CA ARG A 78 3.97 3.21 -10.36
C ARG A 78 2.46 3.24 -10.65
N PRO A 79 1.58 3.18 -9.62
CA PRO A 79 0.16 3.39 -9.83
C PRO A 79 -0.11 4.81 -10.29
N ASP A 80 -1.10 4.98 -11.17
CA ASP A 80 -1.58 6.31 -11.55
C ASP A 80 -2.25 6.97 -10.34
N ALA A 81 -1.82 8.19 -10.04
CA ALA A 81 -2.29 9.00 -8.93
C ALA A 81 -2.86 10.35 -9.40
N CYS A 82 -3.21 10.46 -10.69
CA CYS A 82 -3.77 11.66 -11.29
C CYS A 82 -5.23 11.43 -11.70
N PRO A 83 -6.19 11.40 -10.77
CA PRO A 83 -7.59 11.26 -11.14
C PRO A 83 -8.06 12.52 -11.88
N GLU A 84 -8.98 12.32 -12.81
CA GLU A 84 -9.56 13.39 -13.62
C GLU A 84 -10.17 14.51 -12.74
N GLU A 85 -9.99 15.75 -13.19
CA GLU A 85 -10.52 16.92 -12.51
C GLU A 85 -11.86 17.32 -13.14
N GLY A 86 -12.89 17.42 -12.30
CA GLY A 86 -14.19 17.94 -12.69
C GLY A 86 -14.19 19.48 -12.80
N PRO A 87 -15.20 20.07 -13.47
CA PRO A 87 -15.26 21.51 -13.68
C PRO A 87 -15.66 22.31 -12.42
N GLU A 88 -16.25 21.66 -11.40
CA GLU A 88 -16.75 22.41 -10.24
C GLU A 88 -15.62 22.78 -9.26
N PRO A 89 -15.58 24.05 -8.79
CA PRO A 89 -14.63 24.48 -7.79
C PRO A 89 -14.74 23.68 -6.49
N VAL A 90 -13.59 23.40 -5.85
CA VAL A 90 -13.58 22.77 -4.52
C VAL A 90 -14.16 23.69 -3.44
N GLY A 91 -13.99 25.01 -3.59
CA GLY A 91 -14.38 26.02 -2.59
C GLY A 91 -15.88 26.15 -2.36
N ASP A 92 -16.70 25.63 -3.27
CA ASP A 92 -18.16 25.57 -3.13
C ASP A 92 -18.61 24.41 -2.23
N ALA A 93 -17.77 23.37 -2.08
CA ALA A 93 -18.08 22.18 -1.29
C ALA A 93 -17.31 22.11 0.04
N LEU A 94 -16.09 22.65 0.09
CA LEU A 94 -15.23 22.52 1.26
C LEU A 94 -14.35 23.77 1.45
N ARG A 95 -14.26 24.24 2.69
CA ARG A 95 -13.28 25.22 3.14
C ARG A 95 -12.45 24.62 4.26
N VAL A 96 -11.14 24.80 4.20
CA VAL A 96 -10.19 24.35 5.22
C VAL A 96 -9.54 25.58 5.84
N ALA A 97 -9.55 25.65 7.16
CA ALA A 97 -8.79 26.62 7.94
C ALA A 97 -7.82 25.86 8.84
N ILE A 98 -6.58 26.34 8.92
CA ILE A 98 -5.57 25.83 9.85
C ILE A 98 -5.54 26.80 11.02
N GLU A 99 -6.13 26.41 12.14
CA GLU A 99 -6.22 27.25 13.35
C GLU A 99 -4.92 27.25 14.15
N ASP A 100 -4.20 26.12 14.16
CA ASP A 100 -2.88 25.97 14.78
C ASP A 100 -1.83 25.65 13.70
N CYS A 101 -1.16 26.71 13.22
CA CYS A 101 -0.12 26.59 12.21
C CYS A 101 1.20 26.00 12.75
N GLU A 102 1.40 25.97 14.08
CA GLU A 102 2.58 25.34 14.68
C GLU A 102 2.40 23.82 14.77
N GLY A 103 1.25 23.35 15.25
CA GLY A 103 0.93 21.93 15.35
C GLY A 103 0.57 21.26 14.02
N CYS A 104 0.00 22.02 13.08
CA CYS A 104 -0.38 21.53 11.76
C CYS A 104 0.08 22.51 10.66
N PRO A 105 1.33 22.43 10.20
CA PRO A 105 1.84 23.37 9.19
C PRO A 105 1.19 23.19 7.81
N ARG A 106 0.48 22.07 7.57
CA ARG A 106 -0.20 21.79 6.31
C ARG A 106 -1.37 20.83 6.50
N PHE A 107 -2.51 21.19 5.93
CA PHE A 107 -3.66 20.32 5.70
C PHE A 107 -4.10 20.44 4.25
N ALA A 108 -4.37 19.32 3.58
CA ALA A 108 -4.87 19.30 2.21
C ALA A 108 -6.08 18.37 2.11
N ALA A 109 -7.05 18.76 1.28
CA ALA A 109 -8.25 17.97 1.02
C ALA A 109 -8.60 18.01 -0.47
N ARG A 110 -9.26 16.95 -0.93
CA ARG A 110 -9.82 16.85 -2.28
C ARG A 110 -11.26 16.37 -2.18
N VAL A 111 -12.14 16.92 -2.99
CA VAL A 111 -13.55 16.49 -3.07
C VAL A 111 -13.70 15.54 -4.25
N VAL A 112 -14.23 14.34 -3.99
CA VAL A 112 -14.57 13.35 -5.01
C VAL A 112 -16.09 13.24 -5.07
N ARG A 113 -16.67 13.42 -6.26
CA ARG A 113 -18.13 13.40 -6.48
C ARG A 113 -18.55 12.16 -7.25
N GLY A 114 -19.84 11.82 -7.14
CA GLY A 114 -20.42 10.67 -7.86
C GLY A 114 -20.08 9.29 -7.27
N VAL A 115 -19.56 9.24 -6.04
CA VAL A 115 -19.25 7.96 -5.38
C VAL A 115 -20.54 7.27 -4.94
N LYS A 116 -20.80 6.07 -5.47
CA LYS A 116 -21.83 5.17 -4.96
C LYS A 116 -21.19 4.22 -3.94
N VAL A 117 -21.61 4.33 -2.68
CA VAL A 117 -21.12 3.45 -1.62
C VAL A 117 -21.68 2.04 -1.82
N GLY A 118 -20.81 1.05 -1.76
CA GLY A 118 -21.13 -0.36 -1.92
C GLY A 118 -19.97 -1.27 -1.52
N PRO A 119 -20.11 -2.59 -1.67
CA PRO A 119 -19.03 -3.52 -1.38
C PRO A 119 -17.76 -3.18 -2.16
N SER A 120 -16.59 -3.33 -1.53
CA SER A 120 -15.31 -3.24 -2.23
C SER A 120 -15.23 -4.30 -3.32
N PRO A 121 -14.60 -3.98 -4.47
CA PRO A 121 -14.25 -4.98 -5.47
C PRO A 121 -13.43 -6.13 -4.85
N ASP A 122 -13.60 -7.34 -5.38
CA ASP A 122 -12.97 -8.55 -4.82
C ASP A 122 -11.45 -8.44 -4.70
N TRP A 123 -10.79 -7.84 -5.69
CA TRP A 123 -9.34 -7.63 -5.68
C TRP A 123 -8.88 -6.73 -4.52
N LEU A 124 -9.67 -5.72 -4.14
CA LEU A 124 -9.33 -4.81 -3.05
C LEU A 124 -9.59 -5.48 -1.71
N ARG A 125 -10.71 -6.19 -1.60
CA ARG A 125 -11.04 -7.00 -0.42
C ARG A 125 -9.94 -8.02 -0.14
N ALA A 126 -9.55 -8.80 -1.14
CA ALA A 126 -8.51 -9.82 -1.02
C ALA A 126 -7.16 -9.23 -0.54
N ARG A 127 -6.79 -8.04 -1.02
CA ARG A 127 -5.57 -7.33 -0.60
C ARG A 127 -5.60 -6.85 0.85
N LEU A 128 -6.74 -6.38 1.33
CA LEU A 128 -6.89 -5.93 2.71
C LEU A 128 -6.92 -7.12 3.67
N GLU A 129 -7.71 -8.14 3.32
CA GLU A 129 -7.88 -9.33 4.16
C GLU A 129 -6.60 -10.17 4.23
N SER A 130 -5.75 -10.14 3.19
CA SER A 130 -4.45 -10.82 3.21
C SER A 130 -3.45 -10.24 4.20
N ILE A 131 -3.67 -9.03 4.70
CA ILE A 131 -2.85 -8.37 5.73
C ILE A 131 -3.64 -8.13 7.03
N GLY A 132 -4.68 -8.95 7.25
CA GLY A 132 -5.49 -8.91 8.47
C GLY A 132 -6.46 -7.72 8.59
N LEU A 133 -6.64 -6.92 7.54
CA LEU A 133 -7.57 -5.79 7.54
C LEU A 133 -8.95 -6.21 7.02
N ARG A 134 -9.99 -5.90 7.80
CA ARG A 134 -11.38 -6.16 7.41
C ARG A 134 -11.85 -5.12 6.40
N SER A 135 -12.23 -5.56 5.20
CA SER A 135 -12.90 -4.70 4.21
C SER A 135 -14.29 -4.30 4.70
N ILE A 136 -14.64 -3.01 4.65
CA ILE A 136 -15.98 -2.52 5.03
C ILE A 136 -16.79 -2.19 3.78
N ASN A 137 -16.28 -1.27 2.95
CA ASN A 137 -16.91 -0.88 1.68
C ASN A 137 -15.87 -0.23 0.75
N ASN A 138 -16.28 0.14 -0.47
CA ASN A 138 -15.40 0.73 -1.48
C ASN A 138 -14.78 2.10 -1.11
N VAL A 139 -15.09 2.65 0.07
CA VAL A 139 -14.53 3.89 0.62
C VAL A 139 -13.77 3.64 1.93
N VAL A 140 -14.15 2.62 2.72
CA VAL A 140 -13.64 2.31 4.07
C VAL A 140 -13.01 0.93 4.14
#